data_AF-A0A1R2B2Q3-F1
#
_entry.id   AF-A0A1R2B2Q3-F1
#
_cell.length_a   1.000
_cell.length_b   1.000
_cell.length_c   1.000
_cell.angle_alpha   90.00
_cell.angle_beta   90.00
_cell.angle_gamma   90.00
#
_symmetry.space_group_name_H-M   'P 1'
#
loop_
_entity.id
_entity.type
_entity.pdbx_description
1 polymer ?
#
loop_
_entity_poly.entity_id
_entity_poly.type
_entity_poly.pdbx_seq_one_letter_code
_entity_poly.pdbx_strand_id
1 'polypeptide(L)'
;MFQVCNIGTFVIGAGTMSAGIYISVEEKEIDWYNISFICLGFITFLLGLLGCKSRSSTIGLSAYIIGILLCTIAQTGFTIGIIFYSDFSNTIGSVSAIILRSTLGGACGLLLICFLLSWRYRNSLKIASVYHEGYEELRKPPTRTETGTERKSKYEEIRARRNNN
;
A
#
# COMPACT_ATOMS: atom_id res chain seq x y z
N MET A 1 -6.47 1.11 12.47
CA MET A 1 -5.46 1.69 11.55
C MET A 1 -5.41 0.95 10.22
N PHE A 2 -4.96 -0.31 10.15
CA PHE A 2 -4.83 -1.02 8.87
C PHE A 2 -6.14 -1.16 8.07
N GLN A 3 -7.26 -1.44 8.74
CA GLN A 3 -8.58 -1.48 8.09
C GLN A 3 -9.00 -0.13 7.48
N VAL A 4 -8.66 0.99 8.14
CA VAL A 4 -8.95 2.33 7.63
C VAL A 4 -8.13 2.63 6.39
N CYS A 5 -6.85 2.24 6.38
CA CYS A 5 -6.01 2.33 5.19
C CYS A 5 -6.58 1.51 4.03
N ASN A 6 -7.04 0.28 4.28
CA ASN A 6 -7.59 -0.58 3.23
C ASN A 6 -8.90 -0.04 2.64
N ILE A 7 -9.80 0.44 3.51
CA ILE A 7 -11.04 1.11 3.07
C ILE A 7 -10.70 2.38 2.29
N GLY A 8 -9.70 3.15 2.75
CA GLY A 8 -9.18 4.31 2.02
C GLY A 8 -8.69 3.93 0.62
N THR A 9 -7.83 2.93 0.50
CA THR A 9 -7.32 2.41 -0.79
C THR A 9 -8.46 1.98 -1.71
N PHE A 10 -9.49 1.32 -1.17
CA PHE A 10 -10.68 0.92 -1.92
C PHE A 10 -11.46 2.12 -2.47
N VAL A 11 -11.72 3.12 -1.63
CA VAL A 11 -12.42 4.36 -2.02
C VAL A 11 -11.59 5.15 -3.04
N ILE A 12 -10.27 5.22 -2.88
CA ILE A 12 -9.38 5.87 -3.85
C ILE A 12 -9.42 5.16 -5.20
N GLY A 13 -9.37 3.82 -5.21
CA GLY A 13 -9.46 3.05 -6.44
C GLY A 13 -10.79 3.25 -7.16
N ALA A 14 -11.90 3.17 -6.42
CA ALA A 14 -13.23 3.45 -6.95
C ALA A 14 -13.34 4.88 -7.50
N GLY A 15 -12.88 5.88 -6.76
CA GLY A 15 -12.89 7.29 -7.18
C GLY A 15 -12.09 7.54 -8.46
N THR A 16 -10.87 6.98 -8.53
CA THR A 16 -10.00 7.09 -9.71
C THR A 16 -10.64 6.42 -10.94
N MET A 17 -11.25 5.25 -10.75
CA MET A 17 -11.96 4.53 -11.80
C MET A 17 -13.17 5.32 -12.30
N SER A 18 -13.99 5.88 -11.39
CA SER A 18 -15.14 6.70 -11.76
C SER A 18 -14.74 7.99 -12.48
N ALA A 19 -13.62 8.62 -12.10
CA ALA A 19 -13.10 9.79 -12.80
C ALA A 19 -12.67 9.44 -14.23
N GLY A 20 -12.01 8.29 -14.44
CA GLY A 20 -11.67 7.80 -15.78
C GLY A 20 -12.90 7.53 -16.64
N ILE A 21 -13.91 6.85 -16.08
CA ILE A 21 -15.19 6.58 -16.79
C ILE A 21 -15.89 7.89 -17.15
N TYR A 22 -15.96 8.85 -16.23
CA TYR A 22 -16.59 10.14 -16.48
C TYR A 22 -15.96 10.85 -17.69
N ILE A 23 -14.63 10.90 -17.74
CA ILE A 23 -13.89 11.53 -18.85
C ILE A 23 -14.15 10.79 -20.16
N SER A 24 -14.11 9.45 -20.16
CA SER A 24 -14.45 8.65 -21.35
C SER A 24 -15.85 8.94 -21.90
N VAL A 25 -16.82 9.16 -21.01
CA VAL A 25 -18.21 9.47 -21.42
C VAL A 25 -18.32 10.90 -21.96
N GLU A 26 -17.66 11.86 -21.30
CA GLU A 26 -17.70 13.27 -21.69
C GLU A 26 -17.06 13.51 -23.06
N GLU A 27 -15.91 12.87 -23.32
CA GLU A 27 -15.18 13.00 -24.59
C GLU A 27 -15.80 12.21 -25.73
N LYS A 28 -16.72 11.27 -25.43
CA LYS A 28 -17.32 10.33 -26.39
C LYS A 28 -16.28 9.50 -27.17
N GLU A 29 -15.05 9.43 -26.68
CA GLU A 29 -13.94 8.72 -27.28
C GLU A 29 -13.23 7.88 -26.20
N ILE A 30 -12.92 6.65 -26.57
CA ILE A 30 -12.18 5.72 -25.70
C ILE A 30 -10.74 5.69 -26.20
N ASP A 31 -9.92 6.62 -25.69
CA ASP A 31 -8.49 6.62 -25.92
C ASP A 31 -7.76 5.72 -24.89
N TRP A 32 -6.57 5.25 -25.27
CA TRP A 32 -5.71 4.39 -24.45
C TRP A 32 -5.38 5.02 -23.09
N TYR A 33 -5.31 6.35 -23.04
CA TYR A 33 -5.10 7.10 -21.81
C TYR A 33 -6.27 6.97 -20.84
N ASN A 34 -7.51 7.16 -21.33
CA ASN A 34 -8.71 7.05 -20.51
C ASN A 34 -8.86 5.62 -19.94
N ILE A 35 -8.62 4.60 -20.78
CA ILE A 35 -8.57 3.20 -20.34
C ILE A 35 -7.49 2.99 -19.27
N SER A 36 -6.31 3.59 -19.43
CA SER A 36 -5.21 3.45 -18.46
C SER A 36 -5.59 3.96 -17.08
N PHE A 37 -6.34 5.06 -16.98
CA PHE A 37 -6.86 5.57 -15.69
C PHE A 37 -7.87 4.62 -15.06
N ILE A 38 -8.80 4.09 -15.84
CA ILE A 38 -9.80 3.12 -15.39
C ILE A 38 -9.11 1.85 -14.86
N CYS A 39 -8.15 1.31 -15.61
CA CYS A 39 -7.34 0.16 -15.21
C CYS A 39 -6.54 0.42 -13.94
N LEU A 40 -5.92 1.60 -13.81
CA LEU A 40 -5.17 1.97 -12.60
C LEU A 40 -6.08 2.07 -11.36
N GLY A 41 -7.27 2.66 -11.52
CA GLY A 41 -8.30 2.70 -10.48
C GLY A 41 -8.76 1.30 -10.07
N PHE A 42 -9.00 0.42 -11.05
CA PHE A 42 -9.37 -0.97 -10.81
C PHE A 42 -8.28 -1.77 -10.09
N ILE A 43 -7.01 -1.63 -10.48
CA ILE A 43 -5.88 -2.28 -9.79
C ILE A 43 -5.78 -1.77 -8.34
N THR A 44 -5.93 -0.47 -8.13
CA THR A 44 -5.91 0.14 -6.79
C THR A 44 -7.06 -0.38 -5.93
N PHE A 45 -8.24 -0.55 -6.51
CA PHE A 45 -9.40 -1.15 -5.86
C PHE A 45 -9.13 -2.61 -5.44
N LEU A 46 -8.57 -3.43 -6.33
CA LEU A 46 -8.20 -4.82 -6.03
C LEU A 46 -7.13 -4.91 -4.93
N LEU A 47 -6.18 -3.98 -4.89
CA LEU A 47 -5.21 -3.89 -3.80
C LEU A 47 -5.89 -3.62 -2.45
N GLY A 48 -6.95 -2.82 -2.41
CA GLY A 48 -7.78 -2.65 -1.22
C GLY A 48 -8.36 -3.97 -0.70
N LEU A 49 -8.87 -4.82 -1.60
CA LEU A 49 -9.37 -6.16 -1.25
C LEU A 49 -8.25 -7.08 -0.74
N LEU A 50 -7.09 -7.04 -1.38
CA LEU A 50 -5.92 -7.82 -0.97
C LEU A 50 -5.41 -7.39 0.41
N GLY A 51 -5.46 -6.09 0.70
CA GLY A 51 -5.18 -5.54 2.02
C GLY A 51 -6.10 -6.13 3.09
N CYS A 52 -7.41 -6.26 2.83
CA CYS A 52 -8.36 -6.87 3.76
C CYS A 52 -8.01 -8.33 4.08
N LYS A 53 -7.62 -9.12 3.07
CA LYS A 53 -7.25 -10.53 3.25
C LYS A 53 -5.89 -10.71 3.94
N SER A 54 -4.98 -9.75 3.79
CA SER A 54 -3.57 -9.88 4.21
C SER A 54 -3.26 -9.40 5.63
N ARG A 55 -4.28 -9.08 6.44
CA ARG A 55 -4.13 -8.47 7.78
C ARG A 55 -3.21 -9.24 8.73
N SER A 56 -3.18 -10.57 8.64
CA SER A 56 -2.44 -11.46 9.54
C SER A 56 -1.16 -12.03 8.94
N SER A 57 -0.90 -11.83 7.64
CA SER A 57 0.27 -12.37 6.96
C SER A 57 1.29 -11.27 6.66
N THR A 58 2.49 -11.36 7.23
CA THR A 58 3.59 -10.42 6.99
C THR A 58 3.98 -10.35 5.50
N ILE A 59 3.89 -11.47 4.80
CA ILE A 59 4.17 -11.55 3.35
C ILE A 59 3.08 -10.82 2.57
N GLY A 60 1.80 -11.11 2.85
CA GLY A 60 0.68 -10.44 2.19
C GLY A 60 0.67 -8.93 2.45
N LEU A 61 1.00 -8.52 3.68
CA LEU A 61 1.12 -7.11 4.04
C LEU A 61 2.26 -6.41 3.29
N SER A 62 3.39 -7.11 3.05
CA SER A 62 4.51 -6.57 2.28
C SER A 62 4.12 -6.40 0.81
N ALA A 63 3.43 -7.39 0.21
CA ALA A 63 2.92 -7.30 -1.16
C ALA A 63 1.91 -6.15 -1.32
N TYR A 64 1.00 -5.98 -0.36
CA TYR A 64 0.06 -4.85 -0.32
C TYR A 64 0.77 -3.49 -0.29
N ILE A 65 1.77 -3.34 0.58
CA ILE A 65 2.55 -2.10 0.73
C ILE A 65 3.33 -1.78 -0.56
N ILE A 66 3.98 -2.78 -1.17
CA ILE A 66 4.67 -2.60 -2.46
C ILE A 66 3.67 -2.21 -3.55
N GLY A 67 2.49 -2.86 -3.59
CA GLY A 67 1.42 -2.54 -4.53
C GLY A 67 0.93 -1.10 -4.40
N ILE A 68 0.70 -0.61 -3.18
CA ILE A 68 0.35 0.81 -2.95
C ILE A 68 1.45 1.73 -3.45
N LEU A 69 2.72 1.41 -3.15
CA LEU A 69 3.85 2.22 -3.58
C LEU A 69 3.91 2.32 -5.11
N LEU A 70 3.76 1.20 -5.82
CA LEU A 70 3.73 1.17 -7.28
C LEU A 70 2.55 1.97 -7.84
N CYS A 71 1.35 1.85 -7.26
CA CYS A 71 0.20 2.66 -7.67
C CYS A 71 0.41 4.15 -7.43
N THR A 72 1.05 4.51 -6.32
CA THR A 72 1.40 5.90 -6.00
C THR A 72 2.36 6.46 -7.03
N ILE A 73 3.42 5.72 -7.39
CA ILE A 73 4.40 6.10 -8.42
C ILE A 73 3.70 6.25 -9.78
N ALA A 74 2.85 5.30 -10.15
CA ALA A 74 2.09 5.35 -11.40
C ALA A 74 1.17 6.58 -11.46
N GLN A 75 0.34 6.82 -10.43
CA GLN A 75 -0.54 7.99 -10.38
C GLN A 75 0.25 9.31 -10.39
N THR A 76 1.39 9.36 -9.71
CA THR A 76 2.28 10.54 -9.74
C THR A 76 2.85 10.76 -11.13
N GLY A 77 3.32 9.69 -11.79
CA GLY A 77 3.82 9.73 -13.16
C GLY A 77 2.78 10.22 -14.16
N PHE A 78 1.53 9.74 -14.06
CA PHE A 78 0.43 10.26 -14.86
C PHE A 78 0.11 11.72 -14.56
N THR A 79 0.07 12.11 -13.28
CA THR A 79 -0.20 13.51 -12.88
C THR A 79 0.85 14.46 -13.47
N ILE A 80 2.13 14.09 -13.38
CA ILE A 80 3.25 14.81 -13.99
C ILE A 80 3.10 14.83 -15.51
N GLY A 81 2.80 13.69 -16.14
CA GLY A 81 2.58 13.59 -17.58
C GLY A 81 1.52 14.56 -18.08
N ILE A 82 0.37 14.65 -17.42
CA ILE A 82 -0.69 15.59 -17.77
C ILE A 82 -0.21 17.05 -17.60
N ILE A 83 0.59 17.36 -16.57
CA ILE A 83 1.11 18.73 -16.34
C ILE A 83 2.09 19.15 -17.45
N PHE A 84 3.02 18.28 -17.84
CA PHE A 84 4.10 18.63 -18.77
C PHE A 84 3.73 18.50 -20.25
N TYR A 85 2.79 17.61 -20.61
CA TYR A 85 2.37 17.45 -22.01
C TYR A 85 1.15 18.33 -22.32
N SER A 86 1.39 19.43 -23.03
CA SER A 86 0.37 20.37 -23.50
C SER A 86 -0.63 19.75 -24.47
N ASP A 87 -0.21 18.78 -25.30
CA ASP A 87 -1.10 18.06 -26.22
C ASP A 87 -2.19 17.29 -25.45
N PHE A 88 -1.84 16.74 -24.28
CA PHE A 88 -2.77 16.02 -23.44
C PHE A 88 -3.91 16.90 -22.90
N SER A 89 -3.56 18.13 -22.50
CA SER A 89 -4.52 19.12 -22.03
C SER A 89 -5.41 19.66 -23.16
N ASN A 90 -4.93 19.61 -24.40
CA ASN A 90 -5.67 20.04 -25.58
C ASN A 90 -6.62 18.95 -26.10
N THR A 91 -6.24 17.67 -26.02
CA THR A 91 -7.09 16.53 -26.43
C THR A 91 -8.26 16.31 -25.47
N ILE A 92 -8.01 16.40 -24.16
CA ILE A 92 -9.01 16.12 -23.11
C ILE A 92 -9.91 17.34 -22.80
N GLY A 93 -9.55 18.51 -23.32
CA GLY A 93 -10.15 19.78 -22.94
C GLY A 93 -9.65 20.27 -21.57
N SER A 94 -9.52 21.59 -21.43
CA SER A 94 -8.87 22.22 -20.28
C SER A 94 -9.55 21.91 -18.93
N VAL A 95 -10.88 21.78 -18.93
CA VAL A 95 -11.68 21.54 -17.72
C VAL A 95 -11.52 20.10 -17.21
N SER A 96 -11.65 19.10 -18.07
CA SER A 96 -11.48 17.68 -17.73
C SER A 96 -10.05 17.38 -17.28
N ALA A 97 -9.05 18.02 -17.90
CA ALA A 97 -7.65 17.88 -17.50
C ALA A 97 -7.38 18.45 -16.09
N ILE A 98 -8.02 19.56 -15.71
CA ILE A 98 -7.91 20.13 -14.36
C ILE A 98 -8.55 19.20 -13.32
N ILE A 99 -9.74 18.68 -13.59
CA ILE A 99 -10.45 17.73 -12.71
C ILE A 99 -9.60 16.48 -12.50
N LEU A 100 -9.02 15.95 -13.58
CA LEU A 100 -8.19 14.75 -13.54
C LEU A 100 -6.90 14.97 -12.73
N ARG A 101 -6.20 16.10 -12.95
CA ARG A 101 -5.00 16.46 -12.19
C ARG A 101 -5.27 16.60 -10.69
N SER A 102 -6.34 17.29 -10.33
CA SER A 102 -6.69 17.53 -8.92
C SER A 102 -7.17 16.24 -8.23
N THR A 103 -7.91 15.39 -8.94
CA THR A 103 -8.34 14.07 -8.43
C THR A 103 -7.15 13.13 -8.23
N LEU A 104 -6.26 13.02 -9.23
CA LEU A 104 -5.05 12.18 -9.13
C LEU A 104 -4.07 12.71 -8.09
N GLY A 105 -3.86 14.02 -8.02
CA GLY A 105 -3.02 14.65 -7.00
C GLY A 105 -3.52 14.36 -5.58
N GLY A 106 -4.85 14.47 -5.37
CA GLY A 106 -5.48 14.09 -4.11
C GLY A 106 -5.35 12.60 -3.78
N ALA A 107 -5.57 11.73 -4.78
CA ALA A 107 -5.41 10.28 -4.65
C ALA A 107 -3.97 9.90 -4.27
N CYS A 108 -2.96 10.50 -4.91
CA CYS A 108 -1.54 10.31 -4.58
C CYS A 108 -1.24 10.66 -3.12
N GLY A 109 -1.72 11.82 -2.64
CA GLY A 109 -1.52 12.25 -1.26
C GLY A 109 -2.12 11.27 -0.26
N LEU A 110 -3.34 10.80 -0.52
CA LEU A 110 -4.01 9.83 0.34
C LEU A 110 -3.35 8.44 0.30
N LEU A 111 -2.88 7.98 -0.87
CA LEU A 111 -2.13 6.73 -0.99
C LEU A 111 -0.79 6.79 -0.26
N LEU A 112 -0.08 7.93 -0.29
CA LEU A 112 1.15 8.12 0.49
C LEU A 112 0.89 8.02 1.99
N ILE A 113 -0.19 8.63 2.49
CA ILE A 113 -0.59 8.49 3.89
C ILE A 113 -0.91 7.03 4.21
N CYS A 114 -1.67 6.34 3.36
CA CYS A 114 -1.99 4.92 3.52
C CYS A 114 -0.73 4.05 3.52
N PHE A 115 0.25 4.35 2.66
CA PHE A 115 1.56 3.69 2.61
C PHE A 115 2.31 3.86 3.94
N LEU A 116 2.48 5.09 4.42
CA LEU A 116 3.20 5.36 5.67
C LEU A 116 2.56 4.67 6.87
N LEU A 117 1.23 4.72 6.98
CA LEU A 117 0.49 4.05 8.04
C LEU A 117 0.60 2.52 7.95
N SER A 118 0.52 1.96 6.74
CA SER A 118 0.67 0.50 6.51
C SER A 118 2.09 0.03 6.81
N TRP A 119 3.11 0.83 6.46
CA TRP A 119 4.50 0.58 6.79
C TRP A 119 4.74 0.55 8.30
N ARG A 120 4.22 1.55 9.03
CA ARG A 120 4.28 1.59 10.50
C ARG A 120 3.57 0.38 11.12
N TYR A 121 2.41 0.00 10.60
CA TYR A 121 1.68 -1.18 11.06
C TYR A 121 2.46 -2.47 10.83
N ARG A 122 3.12 -2.64 9.67
CA ARG A 122 4.00 -3.78 9.39
C ARG A 122 5.16 -3.87 10.38
N ASN A 123 5.83 -2.76 10.66
CA ASN A 123 6.94 -2.76 11.63
C ASN A 123 6.44 -3.15 13.03
N SER A 124 5.27 -2.68 13.45
CA SER A 124 4.66 -3.08 14.72
C SER A 124 4.35 -4.59 14.76
N LEU A 125 3.85 -5.16 13.66
CA LEU A 125 3.57 -6.60 13.59
C LEU A 125 4.84 -7.45 13.60
N LYS A 126 5.89 -7.03 12.90
CA LYS A 126 7.20 -7.72 12.90
C LYS A 126 7.82 -7.75 14.30
N ILE A 127 7.67 -6.66 15.05
CA ILE A 127 8.11 -6.61 16.45
C ILE A 127 7.28 -7.59 17.29
N ALA A 128 5.95 -7.55 17.18
CA ALA A 128 5.06 -8.42 17.94
C ALA A 128 5.29 -9.92 17.66
N SER A 129 5.56 -10.31 16.41
CA SER A 129 5.83 -11.71 16.06
C SER A 129 7.12 -12.22 16.70
N VAL A 130 8.18 -11.40 16.72
CA VAL A 130 9.45 -11.74 17.39
C VAL A 130 9.26 -11.90 18.90
N TYR A 131 8.43 -11.07 19.53
CA TYR A 131 8.06 -11.25 20.94
C TYR A 131 7.33 -12.57 21.17
N HIS A 132 6.35 -12.91 20.33
CA HIS A 132 5.53 -14.11 20.53
C HIS A 132 6.33 -15.40 20.33
N GLU A 133 7.21 -15.45 19.32
CA GLU A 133 8.12 -16.58 19.09
C GLU A 133 9.13 -16.73 20.24
N GLY A 134 9.75 -15.62 20.66
CA GLY A 134 10.70 -15.66 21.79
C GLY A 134 10.04 -16.10 23.09
N TYR A 135 8.80 -15.67 23.36
CA TYR A 135 8.07 -16.03 24.58
C TYR A 135 7.60 -17.50 24.56
N GLU A 136 7.20 -18.03 23.40
CA GLU A 136 6.86 -19.46 23.27
C GLU A 136 8.08 -20.37 23.44
N GLU A 137 9.23 -20.00 22.89
CA GLU A 137 10.48 -20.73 23.13
C GLU A 137 10.85 -20.76 24.61
N LEU A 138 10.56 -19.70 25.36
CA LEU A 138 10.83 -19.60 26.80
C LEU A 138 9.82 -20.36 27.67
N ARG A 139 8.61 -20.60 27.17
CA ARG A 139 7.53 -21.31 27.86
C ARG A 139 7.68 -22.83 27.76
N LYS A 140 8.44 -23.35 26.78
CA LYS A 140 8.74 -24.78 26.69
C LYS A 140 9.47 -25.22 27.97
N PRO A 141 9.03 -26.32 28.63
CA PRO A 141 9.73 -26.83 29.79
C PRO A 141 11.18 -27.14 29.39
N PRO A 142 12.15 -26.85 30.27
CA PRO A 142 13.56 -27.08 29.95
C PRO A 142 13.73 -28.54 29.53
N THR A 143 14.28 -28.73 28.33
CA THR A 143 14.69 -30.07 27.90
C THR A 143 15.76 -30.55 28.87
N ARG A 144 15.77 -31.83 29.25
CA ARG A 144 16.59 -32.40 30.35
C ARG A 144 18.12 -32.15 30.22
N THR A 145 18.55 -31.61 29.08
CA THR A 145 19.91 -31.26 28.69
C THR A 145 20.24 -29.76 28.71
N GLU A 146 19.25 -28.85 28.82
CA GLU A 146 19.52 -27.41 28.76
C GLU A 146 20.13 -26.89 30.07
N THR A 147 21.34 -26.36 29.96
CA THR A 147 22.04 -25.70 31.09
C THR A 147 21.59 -24.24 31.23
N GLY A 148 21.67 -23.68 32.45
CA GLY A 148 21.27 -22.28 32.71
C GLY A 148 22.02 -21.24 31.86
N THR A 149 23.20 -21.58 31.34
CA THR A 149 24.02 -20.75 30.47
C THR A 149 23.48 -20.68 29.03
N GLU A 150 22.97 -21.81 28.49
CA GLU A 150 22.33 -21.85 27.16
C GLU A 150 21.03 -21.05 27.13
N ARG A 151 20.28 -21.06 28.24
CA ARG A 151 19.08 -20.23 28.37
C ARG A 151 19.38 -18.73 28.37
N LYS A 152 20.51 -18.33 28.99
CA LYS A 152 20.99 -16.94 28.97
C LYS A 152 21.49 -16.53 27.58
N SER A 153 22.24 -17.38 26.87
CA SER A 153 22.71 -17.05 25.53
C SER A 153 21.56 -16.91 24.55
N LYS A 154 20.53 -17.76 24.66
CA LYS A 154 19.31 -17.65 23.83
C LYS A 154 18.55 -16.34 24.11
N TYR A 155 18.51 -15.90 25.37
CA TYR A 155 17.98 -14.58 25.74
C TYR A 155 18.79 -13.43 25.14
N GLU A 156 20.12 -13.51 25.16
CA GLU A 156 21.00 -12.51 24.55
C GLU A 156 20.89 -12.50 23.04
N GLU A 157 20.70 -13.65 22.39
CA GLU A 157 20.52 -13.76 20.94
C GLU A 157 19.20 -13.13 20.48
N ILE A 158 18.10 -13.39 21.21
CA ILE A 158 16.80 -12.73 20.97
C ILE A 158 16.92 -11.21 21.17
N ARG A 159 17.68 -10.77 22.19
CA ARG A 159 17.95 -9.34 22.46
C ARG A 159 18.85 -8.69 21.41
N ALA A 160 19.82 -9.42 20.86
CA ALA A 160 20.69 -8.97 19.78
C ALA A 160 19.92 -8.84 18.45
N ARG A 161 19.03 -9.79 18.13
CA ARG A 161 18.12 -9.70 16.97
C ARG A 161 17.19 -8.49 17.02
N ARG A 162 16.86 -8.00 18.22
CA ARG A 162 16.11 -6.75 18.42
C ARG A 162 16.94 -5.51 18.11
N ASN A 163 18.21 -5.47 18.51
CA ASN A 163 19.06 -4.30 18.29
C ASN A 163 19.51 -4.13 16.83
N ASN A 164 19.40 -5.19 16.03
CA ASN A 164 19.77 -5.19 14.60
C ASN A 164 18.57 -5.04 13.63
N ASN A 165 17.32 -4.88 14.11
CA ASN A 165 16.11 -4.72 13.28
C ASN A 165 15.41 -3.39 13.57
#